data_AF-H9F2B3-F1
#
_entry.id   AF-H9F2B3-F1
#
_cell.length_a   1.000
_cell.length_b   1.000
_cell.length_c   1.000
_cell.angle_alpha   90.00
_cell.angle_beta   90.00
_cell.angle_gamma   90.00
#
_symmetry.space_group_name_H-M   'P 1'
#
loop_
_entity.id
_entity.type
_entity.pdbx_description
1 polymer ?
#
loop_
_entity_poly.entity_id
_entity_poly.type
_entity_poly.pdbx_seq_one_letter_code
_entity_poly.pdbx_strand_id
1 'polypeptide(L)' 'IHTGEKPYTCKECGKGFYQSSIHSKYKRTYTGEEPDKCEKCGSL' A
#
# COMPACT_ATOMS: atom_id res chain seq x y z
N ILE A 1 19.16 6.46 15.47
CA ILE A 1 18.93 5.00 15.60
C ILE A 1 17.79 4.63 14.65
N HIS A 2 18.06 3.86 13.60
CA HIS A 2 17.00 3.27 12.78
C HIS A 2 16.74 1.90 13.39
N THR A 3 15.63 1.70 14.10
CA THR A 3 15.36 0.48 14.90
C THR A 3 15.12 -0.76 14.04
N GLY A 4 15.16 -0.66 12.71
CA GLY A 4 14.86 -1.75 11.79
C GLY A 4 13.40 -2.21 11.84
N GLU A 5 12.58 -1.63 12.71
CA GLU A 5 11.18 -2.00 12.84
C GLU A 5 10.41 -1.62 11.57
N LYS A 6 9.71 -2.62 11.07
CA LYS A 6 8.86 -2.53 9.88
C LYS A 6 7.43 -2.85 10.33
N PRO A 7 6.73 -1.88 10.94
CA PRO A 7 5.39 -2.10 11.47
C PRO A 7 4.37 -2.43 10.37
N TYR A 8 4.68 -2.10 9.11
CA TYR A 8 3.80 -2.34 7.98
C TYR A 8 4.27 -3.57 7.20
N THR A 9 3.69 -4.73 7.46
CA THR A 9 4.07 -5.98 6.81
C THR A 9 2.95 -6.48 5.90
N CYS A 10 3.30 -6.81 4.66
CA CYS A 10 2.38 -7.47 3.73
C CYS A 10 2.11 -8.90 4.21
N LYS A 11 0.83 -9.23 4.44
CA LYS A 11 0.42 -10.58 4.89
C LYS A 11 0.55 -11.65 3.81
N GLU A 12 0.60 -11.26 2.53
CA GLU A 12 0.62 -12.20 1.41
C GLU A 12 2.03 -12.68 1.07
N CYS A 13 3.04 -11.80 1.19
CA CYS A 13 4.43 -12.14 0.85
C CYS A 13 5.42 -11.96 2.02
N GLY A 14 4.97 -11.45 3.17
CA GLY A 14 5.81 -11.21 4.35
C GLY A 14 6.74 -9.99 4.24
N LYS A 15 6.65 -9.18 3.18
CA LYS A 15 7.52 -8.01 2.99
C LYS A 15 7.17 -6.88 3.96
N GLY A 16 8.14 -6.45 4.77
CA GLY A 16 7.99 -5.37 5.74
C GLY A 16 8.44 -4.00 5.22
N PHE A 17 7.74 -2.96 5.64
CA PHE A 17 7.99 -1.56 5.31
C PHE A 17 7.98 -0.71 6.59
N TYR A 18 8.80 0.34 6.58
CA TYR A 18 8.91 1.30 7.69
C TYR A 18 7.88 2.43 7.62
N GLN A 19 7.25 2.62 6.44
CA GLN A 19 6.25 3.65 6.19
C GLN A 19 4.97 3.05 5.61
N SER A 20 3.83 3.57 6.08
CA SER A 20 2.50 3.20 5.58
C SER A 20 2.33 3.52 4.11
N SER A 21 2.81 4.69 3.66
CA SER A 21 2.71 5.14 2.27
C SER A 21 3.40 4.19 1.30
N ILE A 22 4.57 3.67 1.67
CA ILE A 22 5.31 2.69 0.87
C ILE A 22 4.58 1.34 0.86
N HIS A 23 4.10 0.88 2.02
CA HIS A 23 3.31 -0.36 2.11
C HIS A 23 2.02 -0.27 1.29
N SER A 24 1.30 0.86 1.32
CA SER A 24 0.08 1.08 0.56
C SER A 24 0.35 1.10 -0.95
N LYS A 25 1.40 1.78 -1.41
CA LYS A 25 1.82 1.75 -2.82
C LYS A 25 2.18 0.35 -3.26
N TYR A 26 2.99 -0.34 -2.46
CA TYR A 26 3.36 -1.74 -2.70
C TYR A 26 2.14 -2.64 -2.83
N LYS A 27 1.18 -2.53 -1.90
CA LYS A 27 -0.06 -3.29 -1.95
C LYS A 27 -0.81 -3.07 -3.26
N ARG A 28 -1.03 -1.82 -3.69
CA ARG A 28 -1.70 -1.51 -4.96
C ARG A 28 -1.01 -2.16 -6.16
N THR A 29 0.33 -2.12 -6.21
CA THR A 29 1.09 -2.78 -7.28
C THR A 29 1.07 -4.31 -7.19
N TYR A 30 0.93 -4.86 -5.98
CA TYR A 30 0.96 -6.30 -5.72
C TYR A 30 -0.40 -6.95 -5.96
N THR A 31 -1.48 -6.38 -5.41
CA THR A 31 -2.85 -6.85 -5.60
C THR A 31 -3.40 -6.47 -6.98
N GLY A 32 -2.72 -5.57 -7.70
CA GLY A 32 -3.23 -5.02 -8.95
C GLY A 32 -4.49 -4.17 -8.76
N GLU A 33 -4.83 -3.83 -7.51
CA GLU A 33 -5.89 -2.87 -7.23
C GLU A 33 -5.40 -1.49 -7.67
N GLU A 34 -5.73 -1.15 -8.93
CA GLU A 34 -5.84 0.23 -9.36
C GLU A 34 -6.69 0.96 -8.30
N PRO A 35 -6.33 2.19 -7.89
CA PRO A 35 -7.23 2.96 -7.05
C PRO A 35 -8.58 3.00 -7.75
N ASP A 36 -9.57 2.38 -7.11
CA ASP A 36 -10.96 2.31 -7.52
C ASP A 36 -11.33 3.67 -8.14
N LYS A 37 -11.56 3.66 -9.47
CA LYS A 37 -11.92 4.88 -10.20
C LYS A 37 -13.02 5.54 -9.41
N CYS A 38 -12.75 6.74 -8.90
CA CYS A 38 -13.70 7.54 -8.14
C CYS A 38 -15.06 7.56 -8.87
N GLU A 39 -16.01 6.73 -8.43
CA GLU A 39 -17.35 6.64 -9.01
C GLU A 39 -18.07 7.99 -8.92
N LYS A 40 -17.67 8.83 -7.93
CA LYS A 40 -18.13 10.20 -7.73
C LYS A 40 -17.52 11.25 -8.66
N CYS A 41 -16.50 10.91 -9.44
CA CYS A 41 -15.81 11.86 -10.32
C CYS A 41 -16.31 11.79 -11.77
N GLY A 42 -17.40 11.06 -12.02
CA GLY A 42 -18.10 10.96 -13.31
C GLY A 42 -19.33 11.87 -13.44
N SER A 43 -19.30 13.08 -12.87
CA SER A 43 -20.34 14.08 -13.09
C SER A 43 -19.73 15.38 -13.58
N LEU A 44 -19.59 15.49 -14.90
CA LEU A 44 -19.75 16.75 -15.62
C LEU A 44 -20.95 16.60 -16.55
#